data_AF-A0A2V4ND83-F1
#
_entry.id   AF-A0A2V4ND83-F1
#
_cell.length_a   1.000
_cell.length_b   1.000
_cell.length_c   1.000
_cell.angle_alpha   90.00
_cell.angle_beta   90.00
_cell.angle_gamma   90.00
#
_symmetry.space_group_name_H-M   'P 1'
#
loop_
_entity.id
_entity.type
_entity.pdbx_description
1 polymer ?
#
loop_
_entity_poly.entity_id
_entity_poly.type
_entity_poly.pdbx_seq_one_letter_code
_entity_poly.pdbx_strand_id
1 'polypeptide(L)'
;MTLSRRTSWFLAAFGVWSVIIWTTFVKNLLQDSAHQAFTNGDHAHPTAFFWIHLALAVTSFVLGVLVGLVGVRGLRVPREDNALT
;
A
#
# COMPACT_ATOMS: atom_id res chain seq x y z
N MET A 1 -23.20 4.97 -2.30
CA MET A 1 -23.04 5.39 -0.89
C MET A 1 -21.95 6.44 -0.85
N THR A 2 -22.16 7.58 -0.20
CA THR A 2 -21.14 8.62 -0.01
C THR A 2 -20.27 8.27 1.20
N LEU A 3 -18.95 8.37 1.07
CA LEU A 3 -18.02 8.14 2.18
C LEU A 3 -17.99 9.39 3.08
N SER A 4 -18.03 9.20 4.40
CA SER A 4 -17.84 10.31 5.32
C SER A 4 -16.45 10.94 5.12
N ARG A 5 -16.31 12.23 5.45
CA ARG A 5 -15.01 12.92 5.34
C ARG A 5 -13.94 12.29 6.23
N ARG A 6 -14.31 11.79 7.41
CA ARG A 6 -13.41 11.07 8.33
C ARG A 6 -12.93 9.76 7.70
N THR A 7 -13.85 8.98 7.13
CA THR A 7 -13.50 7.73 6.45
C THR A 7 -12.62 8.00 5.23
N SER A 8 -12.90 9.03 4.45
CA SER A 8 -12.09 9.39 3.28
C SER A 8 -10.66 9.75 3.65
N TRP A 9 -10.47 10.53 4.73
CA TRP A 9 -9.13 10.81 5.28
C TRP A 9 -8.43 9.55 5.78
N PHE A 10 -9.15 8.67 6.49
CA PHE A 10 -8.61 7.40 6.94
C PHE A 10 -8.10 6.56 5.76
N LEU A 11 -8.89 6.41 4.70
CA LEU A 11 -8.50 5.65 3.50
C LEU A 11 -7.29 6.27 2.80
N ALA A 12 -7.24 7.61 2.68
CA ALA A 12 -6.11 8.31 2.10
C ALA A 12 -4.83 8.09 2.91
N ALA A 13 -4.89 8.26 4.24
CA ALA A 13 -3.77 8.03 5.14
C ALA A 13 -3.33 6.56 5.13
N PHE A 14 -4.27 5.62 5.11
CA PHE A 14 -4.00 4.20 4.99
C PHE A 14 -3.27 3.86 3.69
N GLY A 15 -3.67 4.47 2.57
CA GLY A 15 -2.97 4.30 1.30
C GLY A 15 -1.52 4.79 1.35
N VAL A 16 -1.28 5.97 1.93
CA VAL A 16 0.07 6.52 2.12
C VAL A 16 0.91 5.61 3.03
N TRP A 17 0.34 5.16 4.15
CA TRP A 17 1.00 4.21 5.06
C TRP A 17 1.35 2.90 4.36
N SER A 18 0.43 2.36 3.56
CA SER A 18 0.65 1.14 2.78
C SER A 18 1.82 1.29 1.82
N VAL A 19 1.92 2.42 1.10
CA VAL A 19 3.07 2.73 0.25
C VAL A 19 4.38 2.68 1.04
N ILE A 20 4.43 3.30 2.22
CA ILE A 20 5.64 3.33 3.06
C ILE A 20 6.04 1.91 3.49
N ILE A 21 5.09 1.13 4.00
CA ILE A 21 5.36 -0.22 4.51
C ILE A 21 5.84 -1.14 3.39
N TRP A 22 5.14 -1.21 2.26
CA TRP A 22 5.47 -2.18 1.22
C TRP A 22 6.75 -1.82 0.47
N THR A 23 7.04 -0.54 0.25
CA THR A 23 8.32 -0.13 -0.35
C THR A 23 9.50 -0.44 0.57
N THR A 24 9.35 -0.19 1.87
CA THR A 24 10.36 -0.54 2.88
C THR A 24 10.57 -2.05 2.96
N PHE A 25 9.48 -2.83 2.95
CA PHE A 25 9.54 -4.28 2.98
C PHE A 25 10.23 -4.85 1.74
N VAL A 26 9.87 -4.40 0.53
CA VAL A 26 10.52 -4.86 -0.71
C VAL A 26 12.01 -4.51 -0.72
N LYS A 27 12.38 -3.31 -0.22
CA LYS A 27 13.80 -2.95 -0.06
C LYS A 27 14.53 -3.94 0.85
N ASN A 28 13.98 -4.24 2.02
CA ASN A 28 14.59 -5.19 2.96
C ASN A 28 14.62 -6.63 2.40
N LEU A 29 13.61 -7.02 1.63
CA LEU A 29 13.54 -8.31 0.96
C LEU A 29 14.64 -8.45 -0.09
N LEU A 30 14.87 -7.42 -0.90
CA LEU A 30 15.92 -7.38 -1.91
C LEU A 30 17.32 -7.28 -1.31
N GLN A 31 17.46 -6.67 -0.13
CA GLN A 31 18.72 -6.61 0.63
C GLN A 31 18.99 -7.88 1.44
N ASP A 32 18.10 -8.88 1.36
CA ASP A 32 18.14 -10.11 2.15
C ASP A 32 18.37 -9.88 3.64
N SER A 33 17.73 -8.85 4.21
CA SER A 33 18.00 -8.43 5.60
C SER A 33 17.66 -9.49 6.66
N ALA A 34 16.87 -10.51 6.28
CA ALA A 34 16.50 -11.64 7.13
C ALA A 34 17.25 -12.94 6.79
N HIS A 35 18.11 -12.94 5.77
CA HIS A 35 18.86 -14.13 5.30
C HIS A 35 17.96 -15.31 4.86
N GLN A 36 16.84 -14.99 4.21
CA GLN A 36 15.84 -15.97 3.76
C GLN A 36 15.45 -15.79 2.28
N ALA A 37 15.76 -14.63 1.70
CA ALA A 37 15.36 -14.28 0.34
C ALA A 37 16.20 -15.02 -0.71
N PHE A 38 17.48 -15.28 -0.42
CA PHE A 38 18.39 -15.92 -1.38
C PHE A 38 19.15 -17.08 -0.74
N THR A 39 19.35 -18.15 -1.50
CA THR A 39 20.23 -19.24 -1.08
C THR A 39 21.67 -18.73 -1.08
N ASN A 40 22.44 -19.07 -0.04
CA ASN A 40 23.85 -18.69 0.13
C ASN A 40 24.17 -17.17 0.18
N GLY A 41 23.14 -16.29 0.19
CA GLY A 41 23.31 -14.84 0.31
C GLY A 41 23.91 -14.13 -0.91
N ASP A 42 24.06 -14.82 -2.05
CA ASP A 42 24.71 -14.30 -3.26
C ASP A 42 23.77 -13.58 -4.24
N HIS A 43 22.49 -13.45 -3.89
CA HIS A 43 21.41 -12.89 -4.72
C HIS A 43 21.19 -13.61 -6.07
N ALA A 44 21.87 -14.71 -6.35
CA ALA A 44 21.77 -15.45 -7.62
C ALA A 44 20.60 -16.46 -7.60
N HIS A 45 20.23 -16.93 -6.42
CA HIS A 45 19.26 -18.02 -6.23
C HIS A 45 18.11 -17.58 -5.30
N PRO A 46 17.10 -16.85 -5.81
CA PRO A 46 15.95 -16.46 -5.02
C PRO A 46 15.13 -17.67 -4.56
N THR A 47 14.74 -17.67 -3.30
CA THR A 47 13.99 -18.77 -2.67
C THR A 47 12.49 -18.66 -2.94
N ALA A 48 11.72 -19.70 -2.58
CA ALA A 48 10.26 -19.62 -2.57
C ALA A 48 9.75 -18.52 -1.62
N PHE A 49 10.44 -18.29 -0.50
CA PHE A 49 10.12 -17.21 0.44
C PHE A 49 10.17 -15.85 -0.27
N PHE A 50 11.21 -15.59 -1.06
CA PHE A 50 11.34 -14.36 -1.84
C PHE A 50 10.14 -14.16 -2.78
N TRP A 51 9.82 -15.16 -3.61
CA TRP A 51 8.77 -15.02 -4.62
C TRP A 51 7.39 -14.84 -4.01
N ILE A 52 7.05 -15.59 -2.96
CA ILE A 52 5.76 -15.47 -2.27
C ILE A 52 5.64 -14.08 -1.65
N HIS A 53 6.66 -13.61 -0.93
CA HIS A 53 6.59 -12.32 -0.27
C HIS A 53 6.65 -11.15 -1.24
N LEU A 54 7.40 -11.26 -2.34
CA LEU A 54 7.39 -10.25 -3.39
C LEU A 54 6.00 -10.14 -4.03
N ALA A 55 5.37 -11.26 -4.38
CA ALA A 55 4.02 -11.28 -4.95
C ALA A 55 2.99 -10.69 -3.98
N LEU A 56 3.04 -11.08 -2.70
CA LEU A 56 2.18 -10.52 -1.65
C LEU A 56 2.41 -9.01 -1.46
N ALA A 57 3.66 -8.57 -1.44
CA ALA A 57 4.01 -7.16 -1.25
C ALA A 57 3.54 -6.30 -2.43
N VAL A 58 3.78 -6.73 -3.68
CA VAL A 58 3.34 -6.02 -4.88
C VAL A 58 1.82 -5.95 -4.94
N THR A 59 1.13 -7.06 -4.69
CA THR A 59 -0.33 -7.11 -4.68
C THR A 59 -0.89 -6.16 -3.61
N SER A 60 -0.36 -6.24 -2.38
CA SER A 60 -0.82 -5.41 -1.27
C SER A 60 -0.50 -3.93 -1.47
N PHE A 61 0.63 -3.61 -2.11
CA PHE A 61 0.98 -2.24 -2.51
C PHE A 61 -0.07 -1.68 -3.48
N VAL A 62 -0.40 -2.42 -4.54
CA VAL A 62 -1.41 -2.01 -5.52
C VAL A 62 -2.76 -1.78 -4.83
N LEU A 63 -3.20 -2.72 -3.99
CA LEU A 63 -4.44 -2.57 -3.23
C LEU A 63 -4.40 -1.34 -2.31
N GLY A 64 -3.29 -1.09 -1.63
CA GLY A 64 -3.08 0.09 -0.81
C GLY A 64 -3.20 1.40 -1.58
N VAL A 65 -2.59 1.48 -2.77
CA VAL A 65 -2.70 2.64 -3.67
C VAL A 65 -4.15 2.83 -4.12
N LEU A 66 -4.84 1.77 -4.55
CA LEU A 66 -6.25 1.84 -4.96
C LEU A 66 -7.16 2.34 -3.82
N VAL A 67 -6.97 1.84 -2.60
CA VAL A 67 -7.68 2.31 -1.40
C VAL A 67 -7.39 3.79 -1.13
N GLY A 68 -6.11 4.21 -1.21
CA GLY A 68 -5.72 5.61 -1.08
C GLY A 68 -6.39 6.51 -2.11
N LEU A 69 -6.47 6.07 -3.37
CA LEU A 69 -7.15 6.81 -4.44
C LEU A 69 -8.65 6.93 -4.19
N VAL A 70 -9.31 5.92 -3.62
CA VAL A 70 -10.71 6.02 -3.18
C VAL A 70 -10.86 7.07 -2.08
N GLY A 71 -9.96 7.09 -1.09
CA GLY A 71 -9.93 8.13 -0.06
C GLY A 71 -9.77 9.54 -0.62
N VAL A 72 -8.80 9.74 -1.52
CA VAL A 72 -8.57 11.03 -2.18
C VAL A 72 -9.78 11.48 -3.00
N ARG A 73 -10.43 10.55 -3.72
CA ARG A 73 -11.68 10.85 -4.45
C ARG A 73 -12.80 11.29 -3.49
N GLY A 74 -12.95 10.60 -2.35
CA GLY A 74 -13.93 10.97 -1.32
C GLY A 74 -13.69 12.35 -0.70
N LEU A 75 -12.44 12.81 -0.62
CA LEU A 75 -12.09 14.16 -0.15
C LEU A 75 -12.36 15.28 -1.17
N ARG A 76 -12.42 14.94 -2.47
CA ARG A 76 -12.64 15.90 -3.56
C ARG A 76 -14.11 16.16 -3.88
N VAL A 77 -15.03 15.38 -3.32
CA VAL A 77 -16.48 15.60 -3.51
C VAL A 77 -16.88 16.88 -2.75
N PRO A 78 -17.35 17.93 -3.45
CA PRO A 78 -17.84 19.14 -2.80
C PRO A 78 -19.04 18.82 -1.92
N ARG A 79 -19.13 19.48 -0.75
CA ARG A 79 -20.30 19.38 0.11
C ARG A 79 -21.43 20.16 -0.56
N GLU A 80 -22.53 19.50 -0.91
CA GLU A 80 -23.79 20.18 -1.26
C GLU A 80 -24.37 20.81 0.01
N ASP A 81 -23.79 21.93 0.41
CA ASP A 81 -24.33 22.79 1.46
C ASP A 81 -24.39 24.20 0.92
N ASN A 82 -25.36 24.43 0.04
CA ASN A 82 -26.00 25.72 -0.18
C ASN A 82 -27.22 25.55 -1.11
N ALA A 83 -28.35 25.11 -0.57
CA ALA A 83 -29.61 25.18 -1.32
C ALA A 83 -30.82 25.57 -0.46
N LEU A 84 -30.66 25.88 0.83
CA LEU A 84 -31.79 26.25 1.71
C LEU A 84 -31.48 27.37 2.73
N THR A 85 -30.57 28.30 2.42
CA THR A 85 -30.50 29.61 3.10
C THR A 85 -30.99 30.70 2.16
#